data_AF-S0FDH4-F1
#
_entry.id   AF-S0FDH4-F1
#
_cell.length_a   1.000
_cell.length_b   1.000
_cell.length_c   1.000
_cell.angle_alpha   90.00
_cell.angle_beta   90.00
_cell.angle_gamma   90.00
#
_symmetry.space_group_name_H-M   'P 1'
#
loop_
_entity.id
_entity.type
_entity.pdbx_description
1 polymer ?
#
loop_
_entity_poly.entity_id
_entity_poly.type
_entity_poly.pdbx_seq_one_letter_code
_entity_poly.pdbx_strand_id
1 'polypeptide(L)'
;TWDAIKPDGSKIVQVMRHLPQINIIDTQTGKITSYRIKNNPNFSLLETSMESMNVFYNHVHADDNYIYATYWGKEPWDDRFGVEVPIFNTIHVFDWNGNLLYKLTTDKSFFRVWSDPVRKRLYTIDMNTDEVYYIDLKEL
;
A
#
# COMPACT_ATOMS: atom_id res chain seq x y z
N THR A 1 3.51 -0.35 7.97
CA THR A 1 2.77 -1.51 8.51
C THR A 1 2.00 -2.15 7.37
N TRP A 2 1.56 -3.40 7.51
CA TRP A 2 0.64 -4.03 6.53
C TRP A 2 -0.83 -3.73 6.83
N ASP A 3 -1.10 -3.13 7.98
CA ASP A 3 -2.44 -2.77 8.43
C ASP A 3 -2.50 -1.27 8.76
N ALA A 4 -3.65 -0.64 8.53
CA ALA A 4 -3.97 0.70 9.00
C ALA A 4 -5.41 0.73 9.51
N ILE A 5 -5.65 1.54 10.55
CA ILE A 5 -6.99 1.77 11.09
C ILE A 5 -7.55 3.07 10.51
N LYS A 6 -8.85 3.09 10.18
CA LYS A 6 -9.56 4.34 9.90
C LYS A 6 -9.48 5.24 11.13
N PRO A 7 -9.28 6.57 11.01
CA PRO A 7 -9.15 7.44 12.18
C PRO A 7 -10.31 7.34 13.19
N ASP A 8 -11.54 7.09 12.72
CA ASP A 8 -12.71 6.88 13.58
C ASP A 8 -12.80 5.49 14.23
N GLY A 9 -11.85 4.60 13.96
CA GLY A 9 -11.79 3.24 14.51
C GLY A 9 -12.81 2.25 13.94
N SER A 10 -13.64 2.65 12.98
CA SER A 10 -14.73 1.81 12.47
C SER A 10 -14.27 0.69 11.54
N LYS A 11 -13.09 0.84 10.92
CA LYS A 11 -12.54 -0.10 9.93
C LYS A 11 -11.04 -0.24 10.06
N ILE A 12 -10.55 -1.42 9.69
CA ILE A 12 -9.13 -1.72 9.49
C ILE A 12 -8.96 -2.10 8.02
N VAL A 13 -7.92 -1.60 7.38
CA VAL A 13 -7.46 -2.10 6.09
C VAL A 13 -6.19 -2.91 6.27
N GLN A 14 -6.09 -4.04 5.57
CA GLN A 14 -4.88 -4.84 5.43
C GLN A 14 -4.47 -4.91 3.97
N VAL A 15 -3.18 -4.75 3.69
CA VAL A 15 -2.62 -4.93 2.34
C VAL A 15 -1.81 -6.22 2.29
N MET A 16 -1.97 -6.99 1.21
CA MET A 16 -1.33 -8.30 1.09
C MET A 16 0.00 -8.21 0.35
N ARG A 17 1.07 -8.76 0.93
CA ARG A 17 2.41 -8.73 0.30
C ARG A 17 2.46 -9.53 -1.00
N HIS A 18 1.91 -10.75 -1.02
CA HIS A 18 2.02 -11.67 -2.15
C HIS A 18 0.72 -11.86 -2.94
N LEU A 19 -0.29 -11.05 -2.64
CA LEU A 19 -1.52 -10.98 -3.40
C LEU A 19 -1.79 -9.51 -3.73
N PRO A 20 -2.18 -9.15 -4.95
CA PRO A 20 -2.61 -7.78 -5.28
C PRO A 20 -4.03 -7.54 -4.75
N GLN A 21 -4.16 -7.61 -3.42
CA GLN A 21 -5.40 -7.60 -2.68
C GLN A 21 -5.27 -6.70 -1.45
N ILE A 22 -6.38 -6.03 -1.13
CA ILE A 22 -6.60 -5.42 0.18
C ILE A 22 -7.82 -6.06 0.85
N ASN A 23 -7.81 -6.11 2.18
CA ASN A 23 -8.95 -6.53 2.99
C ASN A 23 -9.42 -5.35 3.82
N ILE A 24 -10.73 -5.09 3.85
CA ILE A 24 -11.35 -4.10 4.72
C ILE A 24 -12.20 -4.84 5.75
N ILE A 25 -11.88 -4.64 7.02
CA ILE A 25 -12.50 -5.29 8.16
C ILE A 25 -13.33 -4.25 8.90
N ASP A 26 -14.63 -4.49 9.03
CA ASP A 26 -15.49 -3.69 9.90
C ASP A 26 -15.27 -4.09 11.37
N THR A 27 -14.86 -3.14 12.22
CA THR A 27 -14.41 -3.44 13.59
C THR A 27 -15.55 -3.78 14.54
N GLN A 28 -16.78 -3.38 14.22
CA GLN A 28 -17.95 -3.68 15.04
C GLN A 28 -18.52 -5.06 14.73
N THR A 29 -18.59 -5.42 13.46
CA THR A 29 -19.24 -6.66 13.01
C THR A 29 -18.25 -7.80 12.74
N GLY A 30 -16.95 -7.49 12.59
CA GLY A 30 -15.93 -8.44 12.14
C GLY A 30 -16.06 -8.82 10.66
N LYS A 31 -16.99 -8.21 9.91
CA LYS A 31 -17.18 -8.51 8.48
C LYS A 31 -15.94 -8.11 7.69
N ILE A 32 -15.44 -9.04 6.88
CA ILE A 32 -14.30 -8.83 5.99
C ILE A 32 -14.80 -8.69 4.56
N THR A 33 -14.36 -7.65 3.85
CA THR A 33 -14.57 -7.49 2.41
C THR A 33 -13.21 -7.40 1.72
N SER A 34 -12.95 -8.29 0.77
CA SER A 34 -11.66 -8.38 0.08
C SER A 34 -11.76 -7.87 -1.35
N TYR A 35 -10.80 -7.06 -1.76
CA TYR A 35 -10.77 -6.41 -3.08
C TYR A 35 -9.47 -6.74 -3.77
N ARG A 36 -9.56 -7.35 -4.96
CA ARG A 36 -8.41 -7.79 -5.76
C ARG A 36 -8.32 -6.98 -7.04
N ILE A 37 -7.11 -6.57 -7.40
CA ILE A 37 -6.87 -5.94 -8.71
C ILE A 37 -7.11 -6.99 -9.81
N LYS A 38 -7.96 -6.65 -10.79
CA LYS A 38 -8.28 -7.52 -11.93
C LYS A 38 -7.03 -7.93 -12.72
N ASN A 39 -7.10 -9.04 -13.45
CA ASN A 39 -6.03 -9.57 -14.32
C ASN A 39 -4.72 -9.94 -13.61
N ASN A 40 -4.77 -10.24 -12.31
CA ASN A 40 -3.65 -10.78 -11.57
C ASN A 40 -3.83 -12.29 -11.31
N PRO A 41 -2.74 -13.04 -11.08
CA PRO A 41 -2.82 -14.50 -10.93
C PRO A 41 -3.72 -14.84 -9.75
N ASN A 42 -4.43 -15.97 -9.78
CA ASN A 42 -5.48 -16.33 -8.81
C ASN A 42 -4.90 -16.96 -7.52
N PHE A 43 -5.70 -17.68 -6.71
CA PHE A 43 -5.22 -18.29 -5.47
C PHE A 43 -4.29 -19.50 -5.66
N SER A 44 -4.11 -20.01 -6.89
CA SER A 44 -3.20 -21.13 -7.16
C SER A 44 -1.75 -20.81 -6.79
N LEU A 45 -1.37 -19.54 -6.77
CA LEU A 45 -0.08 -19.08 -6.27
C LEU A 45 0.20 -19.52 -4.81
N LEU A 46 -0.84 -19.69 -4.00
CA LEU A 46 -0.72 -20.10 -2.60
C LEU A 46 -0.41 -21.60 -2.44
N GLU A 47 -0.49 -22.37 -3.53
CA GLU A 47 -0.16 -23.80 -3.57
C GLU A 47 1.33 -24.03 -3.91
N THR A 48 2.08 -22.97 -4.20
CA THR A 48 3.51 -23.00 -4.55
C THR A 48 4.39 -22.36 -3.47
N SER A 49 5.71 -22.58 -3.54
CA SER A 49 6.67 -21.90 -2.66
C SER A 49 6.49 -20.38 -2.75
N MET A 50 6.40 -19.72 -1.59
CA MET A 50 6.20 -18.27 -1.51
C MET A 50 7.48 -17.47 -1.81
N GLU A 51 8.65 -18.11 -1.83
CA GLU A 51 9.96 -17.44 -1.92
C GLU A 51 10.19 -16.70 -3.24
N SER A 52 9.55 -17.13 -4.33
CA SER A 52 9.67 -16.52 -5.66
C SER A 52 8.43 -15.72 -6.09
N MET A 53 7.44 -15.57 -5.21
CA MET A 53 6.23 -14.83 -5.54
C MET A 53 6.50 -13.33 -5.60
N ASN A 54 5.94 -12.68 -6.63
CA ASN A 54 5.93 -11.22 -6.73
C ASN A 54 5.45 -10.57 -5.43
N VAL A 55 6.05 -9.43 -5.11
CA VAL A 55 5.62 -8.58 -4.02
C VAL A 55 4.76 -7.46 -4.60
N PHE A 56 3.58 -7.27 -4.02
CA PHE A 56 2.59 -6.29 -4.45
C PHE A 56 2.58 -5.09 -3.52
N TYR A 57 2.16 -5.27 -2.26
CA TYR A 57 2.08 -4.18 -1.29
C TYR A 57 3.13 -4.33 -0.19
N ASN A 58 3.73 -3.21 0.21
CA ASN A 58 4.75 -3.20 1.26
C ASN A 58 4.44 -2.23 2.41
N HIS A 59 3.60 -1.21 2.20
CA HIS A 59 3.16 -0.29 3.23
C HIS A 59 1.73 0.21 2.96
N VAL A 60 0.99 0.49 4.03
CA VAL A 60 -0.30 1.17 3.97
C VAL A 60 -0.42 2.25 5.04
N HIS A 61 -1.08 3.35 4.70
CA HIS A 61 -1.57 4.36 5.62
C HIS A 61 -2.96 4.81 5.17
N ALA A 62 -3.77 5.36 6.06
CA ALA A 62 -5.11 5.79 5.72
C ALA A 62 -5.52 7.06 6.47
N ASP A 63 -6.47 7.79 5.88
CA ASP A 63 -7.24 8.83 6.56
C ASP A 63 -8.74 8.51 6.49
N ASP A 64 -9.59 9.50 6.79
CA ASP A 64 -11.04 9.31 6.80
C ASP A 64 -11.64 9.01 5.43
N ASN A 65 -10.99 9.45 4.35
CA ASN A 65 -11.51 9.35 3.00
C ASN A 65 -10.81 8.24 2.21
N TYR A 66 -9.50 8.09 2.41
CA TYR A 66 -8.65 7.31 1.52
C TYR A 66 -7.73 6.34 2.25
N ILE A 67 -7.43 5.25 1.57
CA ILE A 67 -6.39 4.29 1.89
C ILE A 67 -5.27 4.46 0.87
N TYR A 68 -4.05 4.68 1.34
CA TYR A 68 -2.85 4.85 0.54
C TYR A 68 -1.96 3.61 0.68
N ALA A 69 -1.84 2.83 -0.38
CA ALA A 69 -1.04 1.60 -0.40
C ALA A 69 0.11 1.72 -1.39
N THR A 70 1.34 1.58 -0.91
CA THR A 70 2.54 1.60 -1.77
C THR A 70 2.63 0.28 -2.52
N TYR A 71 2.89 0.37 -3.82
CA TYR A 71 2.77 -0.76 -4.75
C TYR A 71 4.06 -1.02 -5.52
N TRP A 72 4.44 -2.30 -5.60
CA TRP A 72 5.58 -2.80 -6.37
C TRP A 72 5.12 -3.59 -7.60
N GLY A 73 4.48 -4.73 -7.38
CA GLY A 73 3.91 -5.58 -8.42
C GLY A 73 4.93 -6.36 -9.24
N LYS A 74 6.16 -6.51 -8.76
CA LYS A 74 7.26 -7.21 -9.45
C LYS A 74 7.91 -8.24 -8.51
N GLU A 75 8.95 -8.90 -8.99
CA GLU A 75 9.73 -9.90 -8.26
C GLU A 75 10.25 -9.35 -6.92
N PRO A 76 10.48 -10.19 -5.91
CA PRO A 76 11.13 -9.78 -4.67
C PRO A 76 12.47 -9.08 -4.92
N TRP A 77 12.81 -8.14 -4.06
CA TRP A 77 14.12 -7.51 -4.04
C TRP A 77 14.97 -8.07 -2.90
N ASP A 78 16.27 -7.81 -2.96
CA ASP A 78 17.20 -8.14 -1.89
C ASP A 78 17.01 -7.16 -0.72
N ASP A 79 16.53 -7.67 0.41
CA ASP A 79 16.23 -6.89 1.62
C ASP A 79 17.35 -6.92 2.67
N ARG A 80 18.56 -7.38 2.28
CA ARG A 80 19.74 -7.34 3.15
C ARG A 80 20.14 -5.91 3.48
N PHE A 81 20.54 -5.70 4.74
CA PHE A 81 21.01 -4.41 5.22
C PHE A 81 22.20 -3.89 4.39
N GLY A 82 22.14 -2.62 3.98
CA GLY A 82 23.16 -1.98 3.15
C GLY A 82 23.02 -2.22 1.63
N VAL A 83 22.01 -2.97 1.20
CA VAL A 83 21.65 -3.09 -0.22
C VAL A 83 20.66 -1.99 -0.59
N GLU A 84 20.85 -1.40 -1.76
CA GLU A 84 19.97 -0.36 -2.30
C GLU A 84 18.57 -0.95 -2.56
N VAL A 85 17.56 -0.32 -1.96
CA VAL A 85 16.15 -0.68 -2.13
C VAL A 85 15.64 -0.13 -3.47
N PRO A 86 14.84 -0.89 -4.24
CA PRO A 86 14.32 -0.38 -5.50
C PRO A 86 13.39 0.83 -5.30
N ILE A 87 13.14 1.58 -6.37
CA ILE A 87 12.27 2.77 -6.33
C ILE A 87 10.79 2.34 -6.39
N PHE A 88 10.06 2.54 -5.30
CA PHE A 88 8.63 2.28 -5.19
C PHE A 88 7.86 3.51 -5.64
N ASN A 89 7.69 3.68 -6.94
CA ASN A 89 7.14 4.91 -7.49
C ASN A 89 5.61 4.93 -7.64
N THR A 90 4.92 3.86 -7.24
CA THR A 90 3.47 3.71 -7.42
C THR A 90 2.75 3.69 -6.08
N ILE A 91 1.69 4.48 -5.95
CA ILE A 91 0.77 4.47 -4.80
C ILE A 91 -0.63 4.23 -5.32
N HIS A 92 -1.28 3.17 -4.84
CA HIS A 92 -2.70 2.93 -5.07
C HIS A 92 -3.52 3.64 -4.00
N VAL A 93 -4.54 4.38 -4.43
CA VAL A 93 -5.46 5.10 -3.56
C VAL A 93 -6.84 4.46 -3.66
N PHE A 94 -7.30 3.91 -2.54
CA PHE A 94 -8.62 3.28 -2.45
C PHE A 94 -9.57 4.11 -1.60
N ASP A 95 -10.87 3.98 -1.83
CA ASP A 95 -11.88 4.36 -0.84
C ASP A 95 -12.08 3.23 0.20
N TRP A 96 -12.81 3.54 1.27
CA TRP A 96 -13.19 2.56 2.30
C TRP A 96 -14.23 1.52 1.84
N ASN A 97 -14.69 1.59 0.60
CA ASN A 97 -15.48 0.56 -0.07
C ASN A 97 -14.62 -0.32 -0.99
N GLY A 98 -13.29 -0.18 -0.93
CA GLY A 98 -12.32 -0.98 -1.67
C GLY A 98 -12.20 -0.67 -3.16
N ASN A 99 -12.80 0.42 -3.63
CA ASN A 99 -12.65 0.87 -5.01
C ASN A 99 -11.28 1.52 -5.18
N LEU A 100 -10.51 1.10 -6.18
CA LEU A 100 -9.30 1.80 -6.60
C LEU A 100 -9.69 3.09 -7.33
N LEU A 101 -9.49 4.23 -6.68
CA LEU A 101 -9.84 5.55 -7.22
C LEU A 101 -8.70 6.11 -8.08
N TYR A 102 -7.47 6.00 -7.60
CA TYR A 102 -6.31 6.59 -8.26
C TYR A 102 -5.08 5.67 -8.21
N LYS A 103 -4.23 5.82 -9.22
CA LYS A 103 -2.87 5.27 -9.25
C LYS A 103 -1.90 6.44 -9.40
N LEU A 104 -1.30 6.86 -8.29
CA LEU A 104 -0.30 7.93 -8.30
C LEU A 104 1.04 7.35 -8.74
N THR A 105 1.73 8.08 -9.62
CA THR A 105 3.10 7.78 -10.04
C THR A 105 4.00 8.95 -9.66
N THR A 106 5.15 8.68 -9.05
CA THR A 106 6.06 9.72 -8.55
C THR A 106 7.48 9.49 -9.07
N ASP A 107 8.35 10.49 -8.95
CA ASP A 107 9.79 10.38 -9.24
C ASP A 107 10.62 10.00 -8.00
N LYS A 108 9.98 9.92 -6.82
CA LYS A 108 10.59 9.53 -5.54
C LYS A 108 10.19 8.12 -5.12
N SER A 109 11.01 7.47 -4.31
CA SER A 109 10.67 6.15 -3.77
C SER A 109 9.72 6.29 -2.59
N PHE A 110 8.50 5.78 -2.72
CA PHE A 110 7.55 5.61 -1.64
C PHE A 110 7.61 4.18 -1.10
N PHE A 111 8.73 3.81 -0.47
CA PHE A 111 8.82 2.53 0.24
C PHE A 111 7.88 2.52 1.44
N ARG A 112 7.73 3.66 2.12
CA ARG A 112 6.70 3.87 3.15
C ARG A 112 5.91 5.11 2.80
N VAL A 113 4.68 5.17 3.32
CA VAL A 113 3.79 6.31 3.09
C VAL A 113 3.12 6.72 4.39
N TRP A 114 3.00 8.02 4.61
CA TRP A 114 2.24 8.60 5.71
C TRP A 114 1.39 9.76 5.19
N SER A 115 0.13 9.83 5.57
CA SER A 115 -0.77 10.92 5.16
C SER A 115 -0.80 12.04 6.19
N ASP A 116 -0.77 13.27 5.70
CA ASP A 116 -1.12 14.49 6.43
C ASP A 116 -2.40 15.07 5.78
N PRO A 117 -3.58 14.71 6.29
CA PRO A 117 -4.84 15.16 5.70
C PRO A 117 -5.07 16.66 5.89
N VAL A 118 -4.44 17.29 6.88
CA VAL A 118 -4.58 18.74 7.15
C VAL A 118 -3.87 19.54 6.06
N ARG A 119 -2.65 19.15 5.69
CA ARG A 119 -1.89 19.81 4.62
C ARG A 119 -2.16 19.22 3.24
N LYS A 120 -2.95 18.14 3.16
CA LYS A 120 -3.19 17.34 1.96
C LYS A 120 -1.88 16.86 1.34
N ARG A 121 -1.08 16.11 2.10
CA ARG A 121 0.23 15.60 1.66
C ARG A 121 0.41 14.13 1.95
N LEU A 122 1.18 13.45 1.10
CA LEU A 122 1.79 12.16 1.46
C LEU A 122 3.28 12.37 1.66
N TYR A 123 3.79 11.88 2.79
CA TYR A 123 5.21 11.86 3.12
C TYR A 123 5.81 10.48 2.88
N THR A 124 7.10 10.47 2.58
CA THR A 124 7.92 9.27 2.54
C THR A 124 9.33 9.56 3.04
N ILE A 125 10.06 8.50 3.37
CA ILE A 125 11.49 8.52 3.61
C ILE A 125 12.13 7.64 2.55
N ASP A 126 13.14 8.17 1.86
CA ASP A 126 13.94 7.41 0.93
C ASP A 126 14.86 6.49 1.74
N MET A 127 14.68 5.17 1.58
CA MET A 127 15.43 4.17 2.35
C MET A 127 16.92 4.10 1.97
N ASN A 128 17.32 4.71 0.86
CA ASN A 128 18.70 4.70 0.36
C ASN A 128 19.46 5.96 0.79
N THR A 129 18.78 7.09 0.98
CA THR A 129 19.42 8.39 1.29
C THR A 129 19.03 8.98 2.64
N ASP A 130 18.06 8.38 3.34
CA ASP A 130 17.44 8.88 4.57
C ASP A 130 16.74 10.26 4.41
N GLU A 131 16.56 10.73 3.18
CA GLU A 131 15.88 12.00 2.90
C GLU A 131 14.36 11.85 3.01
N VAL A 132 13.71 12.91 3.49
CA VAL A 132 12.25 12.96 3.60
C VAL A 132 11.67 13.78 2.46
N TYR A 133 10.69 13.19 1.76
CA TYR A 133 9.99 13.81 0.64
C TYR A 133 8.50 13.88 0.92
N TYR A 134 7.81 14.76 0.19
CA TYR A 134 6.36 14.78 0.15
C TYR A 134 5.84 15.07 -1.26
N ILE A 135 4.61 14.60 -1.52
CA ILE A 135 3.80 15.05 -2.65
C ILE A 135 2.56 15.79 -2.12
N ASP A 136 2.11 16.79 -2.86
CA ASP A 136 0.90 17.56 -2.56
C ASP A 136 -0.31 16.89 -3.24
N LEU A 137 -1.41 16.75 -2.51
CA LEU A 137 -2.66 16.10 -2.95
C LEU A 137 -3.76 17.12 -3.27
N LYS A 138 -3.45 18.43 -3.38
CA LYS A 138 -4.46 19.45 -3.69
C LYS A 138 -5.22 19.25 -5.00
N GLU A 139 -4.67 18.46 -5.91
CA GLU A 139 -5.28 18.16 -7.22
C GLU A 139 -6.06 16.83 -7.25
N LEU A 140 -6.18 16.13 -6.10
CA LEU A 140 -6.93 14.87 -5.95
C LEU A 140 -8.37 15.06 -5.44
#